data_AF-A0A177DTK9-F1
#
_entry.id   AF-A0A177DTK9-F1
#
_cell.length_a   1.000
_cell.length_b   1.000
_cell.length_c   1.000
_cell.angle_alpha   90.00
_cell.angle_beta   90.00
_cell.angle_gamma   90.00
#
_symmetry.space_group_name_H-M   'P 1'
#
loop_
_entity.id
_entity.type
_entity.pdbx_description
1 polymer ?
#
loop_
_entity_poly.entity_id
_entity_poly.type
_entity_poly.pdbx_seq_one_letter_code
_entity_poly.pdbx_strand_id
1 'polypeptide(L)'
;MATRRKPDSDTDNGVPLTAGMPGGTIRPPTSSARRSPFLPTRLEAQLIAIYPLTLLLGSVFSIISPSNRAAPYSATLQSHPTEFAPSYFAQKKNIFNVYFVKQGWFWTTLAFAVFVTFHPGFGQGASARRIRAVMRYGVVTTWWCFMTQWFFGPPLIDRGFRFTGGQCEIIRDPEAREEMSNTREYITAATCKAVGGTWKGGHDISGHVFLLILGSSLLWLEFLPALTRVEGLRDGRLITLPDGKVASVAVEKELVKSEGEATARGVKFALGVAALMWWMLLMTAAYFHTWFEKFTGLLVAFAALWTVYFLPRGVFQVRAWLGMPGV
;
A
#
# COMPACT_ATOMS: atom_id res chain seq x y z
N MET A 1 -20.27 -9.29 -69.22
CA MET A 1 -19.97 -10.55 -68.53
C MET A 1 -18.56 -10.48 -67.95
N ALA A 2 -18.49 -10.65 -66.64
CA ALA A 2 -17.36 -10.81 -65.70
C ALA A 2 -15.90 -10.71 -66.20
N THR A 3 -15.18 -9.71 -65.68
CA THR A 3 -13.72 -9.70 -65.56
C THR A 3 -13.29 -10.50 -64.32
N ARG A 4 -12.51 -11.56 -64.55
CA ARG A 4 -11.98 -12.49 -63.55
C ARG A 4 -10.67 -11.93 -62.96
N ARG A 5 -10.67 -11.44 -61.72
CA ARG A 5 -9.44 -11.20 -60.93
C ARG A 5 -8.99 -12.52 -60.28
N LYS A 6 -7.70 -12.84 -60.39
CA LYS A 6 -7.02 -13.86 -59.57
C LYS A 6 -6.58 -13.23 -58.23
N PRO A 7 -6.42 -14.03 -57.16
CA PRO A 7 -6.43 -13.56 -55.78
C PRO A 7 -5.04 -13.10 -55.31
N ASP A 8 -5.03 -12.08 -54.45
CA ASP A 8 -3.90 -11.75 -53.60
C ASP A 8 -3.72 -12.83 -52.52
N SER A 9 -2.47 -13.18 -52.26
CA SER A 9 -2.04 -14.16 -51.28
C SER A 9 -2.34 -13.73 -49.85
N ASP A 10 -3.08 -14.61 -49.17
CA ASP A 10 -3.19 -14.86 -47.73
C ASP A 10 -2.00 -14.35 -46.88
N THR A 11 -2.27 -13.42 -45.97
CA THR A 11 -2.46 -13.64 -44.52
C THR A 11 -1.18 -13.93 -43.71
N ASP A 12 -0.68 -12.88 -43.05
CA ASP A 12 -0.22 -13.02 -41.68
C ASP A 12 -0.89 -11.93 -40.85
N ASN A 13 -2.07 -12.27 -40.33
CA ASN A 13 -2.84 -11.45 -39.40
C ASN A 13 -2.11 -11.44 -38.05
N GLY A 14 -1.12 -10.57 -37.92
CA GLY A 14 -0.70 -10.06 -36.61
C GLY A 14 -1.88 -9.32 -36.00
N VAL A 15 -2.69 -10.01 -35.21
CA VAL A 15 -3.76 -9.41 -34.40
C VAL A 15 -3.16 -8.21 -33.66
N PRO A 16 -3.63 -6.98 -33.88
CA PRO A 16 -3.12 -5.84 -33.13
C PRO A 16 -3.41 -6.09 -31.65
N LEU A 17 -2.35 -6.08 -30.83
CA LEU A 17 -2.39 -6.21 -29.36
C LEU A 17 -3.20 -5.10 -28.64
N THR A 18 -3.97 -4.32 -29.40
CA THR A 18 -4.96 -3.34 -28.98
C THR A 18 -6.38 -3.92 -28.87
N ALA A 19 -6.58 -5.23 -29.08
CA ALA A 19 -7.89 -5.92 -29.17
C ALA A 19 -8.81 -5.86 -27.92
N GLY A 20 -8.55 -4.98 -26.95
CA GLY A 20 -9.41 -4.78 -25.78
C GLY A 20 -9.65 -3.32 -25.38
N MET A 21 -9.15 -2.33 -26.14
CA MET A 21 -9.29 -0.91 -25.79
C MET A 21 -10.08 -0.17 -26.89
N PRO A 22 -11.24 0.43 -26.59
CA PRO A 22 -11.98 1.20 -27.59
C PRO A 22 -11.14 2.39 -28.08
N GLY A 23 -11.03 2.55 -29.41
CA GLY A 23 -10.12 3.48 -30.08
C GLY A 23 -10.33 4.98 -29.81
N GLY A 24 -11.36 5.36 -29.03
CA GLY A 24 -11.65 6.75 -28.67
C GLY A 24 -10.89 7.30 -27.46
N THR A 25 -10.13 6.45 -26.74
CA THR A 25 -9.57 6.78 -25.41
C THR A 25 -8.11 7.22 -25.42
N ILE A 26 -7.43 7.12 -26.58
CA ILE A 26 -6.00 7.39 -26.73
C ILE A 26 -5.83 8.75 -27.43
N ARG A 27 -5.28 9.75 -26.73
CA ARG A 27 -4.93 11.04 -27.34
C ARG A 27 -3.42 11.23 -27.38
N PRO A 28 -2.87 11.80 -28.47
CA PRO A 28 -1.47 12.20 -28.49
C PRO A 28 -1.23 13.22 -27.37
N PRO A 29 -0.08 13.13 -26.67
CA PRO A 29 0.25 14.07 -25.60
C PRO A 29 0.26 15.51 -26.12
N THR A 30 -0.42 16.43 -25.42
CA THR A 30 -0.24 17.87 -25.65
C THR A 30 1.20 18.26 -25.25
N SER A 31 1.76 19.31 -25.85
CA SER A 31 3.17 19.73 -25.66
C SER A 31 3.58 20.02 -24.20
N SER A 32 2.62 20.08 -23.26
CA SER A 32 2.85 20.17 -21.82
C SER A 32 3.10 18.82 -21.10
N ALA A 33 3.03 17.69 -21.81
CA ALA A 33 3.22 16.34 -21.27
C ALA A 33 4.69 15.89 -21.22
N ARG A 34 5.57 16.71 -20.65
CA ARG A 34 6.97 16.39 -20.39
C ARG A 34 7.17 15.49 -19.14
N ARG A 35 6.13 14.73 -18.74
CA ARG A 35 6.11 13.92 -17.51
C ARG A 35 6.29 12.44 -17.83
N SER A 36 7.05 11.73 -17.00
CA SER A 36 7.29 10.29 -17.14
C SER A 36 6.04 9.49 -16.75
N PRO A 37 5.74 8.37 -17.44
CA PRO A 37 4.63 7.47 -17.08
C PRO A 37 4.85 6.81 -15.70
N PHE A 38 6.09 6.74 -15.22
CA PHE A 38 6.43 6.19 -13.90
C PHE A 38 6.14 7.14 -12.73
N LEU A 39 5.70 8.37 -13.01
CA LEU A 39 5.42 9.37 -11.99
C LEU A 39 3.92 9.52 -11.74
N PRO A 40 3.52 9.92 -10.52
CA PRO A 40 2.13 10.21 -10.22
C PRO A 40 1.59 11.42 -10.98
N THR A 41 0.28 11.39 -11.21
CA THR A 41 -0.47 12.59 -11.63
C THR A 41 -0.47 13.62 -10.50
N ARG A 42 -0.96 14.85 -10.74
CA ARG A 42 -0.94 15.89 -9.69
C ARG A 42 -1.77 15.46 -8.48
N LEU A 43 -2.94 14.91 -8.75
CA LEU A 43 -3.87 14.45 -7.73
C LEU A 43 -3.31 13.24 -6.96
N GLU A 44 -2.70 12.28 -7.66
CA GLU A 44 -2.04 11.14 -7.01
C GLU A 44 -0.85 11.59 -6.16
N ALA A 45 -0.07 12.57 -6.63
CA ALA A 45 1.05 13.12 -5.88
C ALA A 45 0.57 13.82 -4.60
N GLN A 46 -0.52 14.58 -4.67
CA GLN A 46 -1.14 15.22 -3.50
C GLN A 46 -1.62 14.17 -2.48
N LEU A 47 -2.29 13.11 -2.94
CA LEU A 47 -2.76 12.04 -2.06
C LEU A 47 -1.59 11.29 -1.40
N ILE A 48 -0.56 10.93 -2.16
CA ILE A 48 0.60 10.21 -1.63
C ILE A 48 1.43 11.11 -0.70
N ALA A 49 1.47 12.43 -0.94
CA ALA A 49 2.16 13.38 -0.09
C ALA A 49 1.56 13.50 1.33
N ILE A 50 0.31 13.06 1.54
CA ILE A 50 -0.32 13.01 2.87
C ILE A 50 0.54 12.17 3.82
N TYR A 51 1.15 11.07 3.37
CA TYR A 51 1.92 10.17 4.23
C TYR A 51 3.20 10.80 4.81
N PRO A 52 4.17 11.27 4.01
CA PRO A 52 5.37 11.91 4.56
C PRO A 52 5.03 13.18 5.35
N LEU A 53 4.01 13.94 4.93
CA LEU A 53 3.56 15.11 5.68
C LEU A 53 3.01 14.73 7.05
N THR A 54 2.21 13.66 7.14
CA THR A 54 1.65 13.16 8.41
C THR A 54 2.74 12.67 9.35
N LEU A 55 3.73 11.94 8.82
CA LEU A 55 4.88 11.48 9.60
C LEU A 55 5.70 12.67 10.13
N LEU A 56 5.93 13.68 9.28
CA LEU A 56 6.62 14.91 9.68
C LEU A 56 5.85 15.65 10.77
N LEU A 57 4.56 15.92 10.56
CA LEU A 57 3.70 16.63 11.51
C LEU A 57 3.64 15.91 12.87
N GLY A 58 3.43 14.60 12.87
CA GLY A 58 3.42 13.81 14.11
C GLY A 58 4.78 13.81 14.81
N SER A 59 5.88 13.77 14.07
CA SER A 59 7.23 13.82 14.65
C SER A 59 7.57 15.18 15.23
N VAL A 60 7.16 16.27 14.55
CA VAL A 60 7.26 17.64 15.09
C VAL A 60 6.44 17.77 16.36
N PHE A 61 5.20 17.25 16.37
CA PHE A 61 4.36 17.23 17.57
C PHE A 61 5.03 16.47 18.73
N SER A 62 5.66 15.32 18.45
CA SER A 62 6.37 14.53 19.47
C SER A 62 7.53 15.29 20.14
N ILE A 63 8.16 16.23 19.42
CA ILE A 63 9.28 17.02 19.91
C ILE A 63 8.79 18.27 20.66
N ILE A 64 7.73 18.92 20.17
CA ILE A 64 7.25 20.18 20.75
C ILE A 64 6.38 19.94 21.98
N SER A 65 5.61 18.85 22.03
CA SER A 65 4.68 18.55 23.13
C SER A 65 5.42 18.36 24.47
N PRO A 66 5.15 19.19 25.50
CA PRO A 66 5.77 19.06 26.80
C PRO A 66 5.52 17.69 27.45
N SER A 67 4.30 17.17 27.31
CA SER A 67 3.90 15.87 27.85
C SER A 67 4.70 14.71 27.23
N ASN A 68 4.98 14.78 25.92
CA ASN A 68 5.76 13.73 25.24
C ASN A 68 7.23 13.79 25.63
N ARG A 69 7.77 15.00 25.81
CA ARG A 69 9.16 15.21 26.26
C ARG A 69 9.39 14.77 27.70
N ALA A 70 8.39 14.93 28.57
CA ALA A 70 8.47 14.52 29.96
C ALA A 70 8.37 13.00 30.14
N ALA A 71 7.74 12.29 29.20
CA ALA A 71 7.59 10.84 29.25
C ALA A 71 8.84 10.11 28.74
N PRO A 72 9.42 9.17 29.49
CA PRO A 72 10.56 8.38 29.01
C PRO A 72 10.17 7.56 27.78
N TYR A 73 11.06 7.51 26.78
CA TYR A 73 10.89 6.67 25.59
C TYR A 73 11.69 5.37 25.75
N SER A 74 11.06 4.22 25.52
CA SER A 74 11.73 2.92 25.53
C SER A 74 11.95 2.46 24.10
N ALA A 75 13.21 2.33 23.68
CA ALA A 75 13.56 1.78 22.36
C ALA A 75 13.12 0.31 22.20
N THR A 76 13.14 -0.47 23.28
CA THR A 76 12.67 -1.87 23.27
C THR A 76 11.17 -2.00 23.09
N LEU A 77 10.41 -1.09 23.72
CA LEU A 77 8.97 -1.02 23.50
C LEU A 77 8.64 -0.24 22.23
N GLN A 78 9.56 0.55 21.69
CA GLN A 78 9.27 1.51 20.60
C GLN A 78 8.09 2.43 20.95
N SER A 79 7.92 2.72 22.24
CA SER A 79 6.84 3.55 22.79
C SER A 79 7.22 4.06 24.17
N HIS A 80 6.40 4.95 24.70
CA HIS A 80 6.40 5.27 26.12
C HIS A 80 5.87 4.07 26.93
N PRO A 81 6.42 3.81 28.14
CA PRO A 81 5.83 2.88 29.10
C PRO A 81 4.40 3.28 29.46
N THR A 82 3.58 2.33 29.89
CA THR A 82 2.12 2.56 30.02
C THR A 82 1.80 3.53 31.16
N GLU A 83 2.55 3.42 32.24
CA GLU A 83 2.50 4.25 33.44
C GLU A 83 2.88 5.72 33.19
N PHE A 84 3.66 6.00 32.14
CA PHE A 84 4.08 7.36 31.76
C PHE A 84 3.50 7.80 30.41
N ALA A 85 2.49 7.11 29.90
CA ALA A 85 1.91 7.43 28.59
C ALA A 85 1.23 8.81 28.61
N PRO A 86 1.65 9.77 27.75
CA PRO A 86 1.18 11.16 27.79
C PRO A 86 -0.29 11.33 27.36
N SER A 87 -0.88 10.34 26.71
CA SER A 87 -2.27 10.35 26.27
C SER A 87 -2.82 8.94 26.08
N TYR A 88 -4.14 8.82 25.94
CA TYR A 88 -4.79 7.54 25.60
C TYR A 88 -4.21 6.90 24.33
N PHE A 89 -3.96 7.70 23.29
CA PHE A 89 -3.41 7.21 22.03
C PHE A 89 -1.94 6.77 22.15
N ALA A 90 -1.19 7.27 23.13
CA ALA A 90 0.17 6.81 23.42
C ALA A 90 0.21 5.42 24.09
N GLN A 91 -0.92 4.95 24.63
CA GLN A 91 -0.98 3.62 25.25
C GLN A 91 -1.07 2.53 24.18
N LYS A 92 -0.15 1.57 24.20
CA LYS A 92 -0.16 0.41 23.28
C LYS A 92 -1.41 -0.45 23.33
N LYS A 93 -2.15 -0.40 24.45
CA LYS A 93 -3.36 -1.20 24.68
C LYS A 93 -4.65 -0.43 24.41
N ASN A 94 -4.57 0.75 23.78
CA ASN A 94 -5.78 1.49 23.39
C ASN A 94 -6.61 0.70 22.38
N ILE A 95 -7.93 0.94 22.36
CA ILE A 95 -8.89 0.15 21.60
C ILE A 95 -8.59 0.16 20.09
N PHE A 96 -8.18 1.31 19.56
CA PHE A 96 -7.84 1.45 18.15
C PHE A 96 -6.57 0.67 17.81
N ASN A 97 -5.56 0.68 18.66
CA ASN A 97 -4.36 -0.10 18.40
C ASN A 97 -4.64 -1.62 18.46
N VAL A 98 -5.44 -2.05 19.42
CA VAL A 98 -5.71 -3.48 19.68
C VAL A 98 -6.64 -4.11 18.65
N TYR A 99 -7.65 -3.39 18.17
CA TYR A 99 -8.68 -3.93 17.27
C TYR A 99 -8.64 -3.38 15.85
N PHE A 100 -8.02 -2.22 15.64
CA PHE A 100 -7.96 -1.60 14.32
C PHE A 100 -6.56 -1.70 13.70
N VAL A 101 -5.53 -1.18 14.36
CA VAL A 101 -4.18 -1.13 13.78
C VAL A 101 -3.54 -2.51 13.67
N LYS A 102 -3.59 -3.31 14.75
CA LYS A 102 -3.03 -4.68 14.73
C LYS A 102 -3.75 -5.61 13.74
N GLN A 103 -5.02 -5.36 13.47
CA GLN A 103 -5.87 -6.07 12.52
C GLN A 103 -6.05 -5.23 11.25
N GLY A 104 -5.14 -4.29 10.98
CA GLY A 104 -5.28 -3.32 9.90
C GLY A 104 -5.49 -3.99 8.54
N TRP A 105 -4.80 -5.11 8.30
CA TRP A 105 -4.97 -5.86 7.04
C TRP A 105 -6.36 -6.47 6.88
N PHE A 106 -7.01 -6.91 7.98
CA PHE A 106 -8.39 -7.38 7.94
C PHE A 106 -9.32 -6.25 7.51
N TRP A 107 -9.18 -5.05 8.10
CA TRP A 107 -10.00 -3.88 7.74
C TRP A 107 -9.75 -3.40 6.31
N THR A 108 -8.48 -3.40 5.85
CA THR A 108 -8.14 -3.13 4.45
C THR A 108 -8.83 -4.13 3.52
N THR A 109 -8.75 -5.42 3.84
CA THR A 109 -9.33 -6.49 3.02
C THR A 109 -10.85 -6.39 2.96
N LEU A 110 -11.50 -6.14 4.10
CA LEU A 110 -12.94 -5.97 4.17
C LEU A 110 -13.39 -4.75 3.36
N ALA A 111 -12.72 -3.61 3.51
CA ALA A 111 -13.00 -2.39 2.74
C ALA A 111 -12.82 -2.61 1.23
N PHE A 112 -11.72 -3.26 0.83
CA PHE A 112 -11.44 -3.59 -0.57
C PHE A 112 -12.50 -4.54 -1.13
N ALA A 113 -12.84 -5.61 -0.40
CA ALA A 113 -13.84 -6.59 -0.83
C ALA A 113 -15.22 -5.95 -1.01
N VAL A 114 -15.68 -5.18 -0.03
CA VAL A 114 -16.95 -4.42 -0.12
C VAL A 114 -16.94 -3.47 -1.32
N PHE A 115 -15.85 -2.74 -1.54
CA PHE A 115 -15.76 -1.83 -2.67
C PHE A 115 -15.82 -2.56 -4.02
N VAL A 116 -15.02 -3.61 -4.21
CA VAL A 116 -14.93 -4.34 -5.48
C VAL A 116 -16.21 -5.14 -5.80
N THR A 117 -16.93 -5.62 -4.79
CA THR A 117 -18.19 -6.36 -4.98
C THR A 117 -19.36 -5.45 -5.34
N PHE A 118 -19.52 -4.33 -4.64
CA PHE A 118 -20.68 -3.45 -4.80
C PHE A 118 -20.49 -2.34 -5.84
N HIS A 119 -19.26 -2.02 -6.23
CA HIS A 119 -19.03 -0.93 -7.19
C HIS A 119 -19.20 -1.39 -8.64
N PRO A 120 -20.15 -0.81 -9.40
CA PRO A 120 -20.52 -1.26 -10.75
C PRO A 120 -19.39 -1.10 -11.78
N GLY A 121 -18.42 -0.20 -11.52
CA GLY A 121 -17.27 0.00 -12.40
C GLY A 121 -16.37 -1.25 -12.59
N PHE A 122 -16.49 -2.24 -11.71
CA PHE A 122 -15.81 -3.54 -11.85
C PHE A 122 -16.64 -4.58 -12.63
N GLY A 123 -17.80 -4.23 -13.20
CA GLY A 123 -18.65 -5.16 -13.95
C GLY A 123 -19.36 -6.21 -13.09
N GLN A 124 -20.14 -7.07 -13.74
CA GLN A 124 -20.84 -8.19 -13.10
C GLN A 124 -19.98 -9.46 -13.10
N GLY A 125 -20.15 -10.33 -12.08
CA GLY A 125 -19.44 -11.61 -12.00
C GLY A 125 -17.91 -11.49 -11.94
N ALA A 126 -17.20 -12.39 -12.61
CA ALA A 126 -15.74 -12.42 -12.68
C ALA A 126 -15.19 -11.61 -13.87
N SER A 127 -15.47 -10.30 -13.92
CA SER A 127 -14.98 -9.45 -15.01
C SER A 127 -13.45 -9.33 -15.01
N ALA A 128 -12.86 -9.02 -16.18
CA ALA A 128 -11.42 -8.76 -16.29
C ALA A 128 -10.95 -7.61 -15.37
N ARG A 129 -11.77 -6.55 -15.20
CA ARG A 129 -11.46 -5.43 -14.30
C ARG A 129 -11.40 -5.89 -12.83
N ARG A 130 -12.34 -6.75 -12.42
CA ARG A 130 -12.39 -7.32 -11.07
C ARG A 130 -11.22 -8.26 -10.82
N ILE A 131 -10.90 -9.14 -11.76
CA ILE A 131 -9.75 -10.05 -11.66
C ILE A 131 -8.45 -9.26 -11.52
N ARG A 132 -8.23 -8.24 -12.36
CA ARG A 132 -7.05 -7.37 -12.27
C ARG A 132 -6.96 -6.63 -10.92
N ALA A 133 -8.09 -6.17 -10.37
CA ALA A 133 -8.12 -5.57 -9.04
C ALA A 133 -7.72 -6.57 -7.94
N VAL A 134 -8.26 -7.79 -8.00
CA VAL A 134 -7.90 -8.88 -7.08
C VAL A 134 -6.43 -9.28 -7.23
N MET A 135 -5.88 -9.29 -8.45
CA MET A 135 -4.45 -9.51 -8.68
C MET A 135 -3.59 -8.42 -8.02
N ARG A 136 -3.94 -7.13 -8.19
CA ARG A 136 -3.24 -6.03 -7.50
C ARG A 136 -3.31 -6.21 -5.99
N TYR A 137 -4.49 -6.45 -5.42
CA TYR A 137 -4.64 -6.78 -4.00
C TYR A 137 -3.78 -7.96 -3.58
N GLY A 138 -3.71 -9.03 -4.38
CA GLY A 138 -2.88 -10.21 -4.12
C GLY A 138 -1.39 -9.89 -4.09
N VAL A 139 -0.88 -9.06 -5.01
CA VAL A 139 0.52 -8.61 -5.00
C VAL A 139 0.82 -7.76 -3.76
N VAL A 140 -0.05 -6.80 -3.42
CA VAL A 140 0.11 -5.97 -2.22
C VAL A 140 0.05 -6.84 -0.94
N THR A 141 -0.87 -7.81 -0.89
CA THR A 141 -0.96 -8.79 0.22
C THR A 141 0.31 -9.61 0.34
N THR A 142 0.85 -10.08 -0.78
CA THR A 142 2.09 -10.85 -0.83
C THR A 142 3.25 -10.01 -0.28
N TRP A 143 3.34 -8.73 -0.68
CA TRP A 143 4.33 -7.79 -0.15
C TRP A 143 4.19 -7.62 1.38
N TRP A 144 2.97 -7.43 1.88
CA TRP A 144 2.69 -7.36 3.31
C TRP A 144 3.10 -8.65 4.05
N CYS A 145 2.76 -9.82 3.49
CA CYS A 145 3.13 -11.12 4.05
C CYS A 145 4.66 -11.28 4.15
N PHE A 146 5.41 -10.99 3.08
CA PHE A 146 6.88 -11.08 3.13
C PHE A 146 7.51 -10.15 4.17
N MET A 147 6.95 -8.95 4.33
CA MET A 147 7.48 -7.97 5.27
C MET A 147 7.17 -8.32 6.72
N THR A 148 5.96 -8.82 7.01
CA THR A 148 5.44 -8.88 8.39
C THR A 148 5.13 -10.28 8.90
N GLN A 149 4.91 -11.25 8.01
CA GLN A 149 4.47 -12.59 8.38
C GLN A 149 5.61 -13.59 8.23
N TRP A 150 5.47 -14.74 8.89
CA TRP A 150 6.37 -15.88 8.71
C TRP A 150 6.10 -16.56 7.37
N PHE A 151 6.57 -15.95 6.28
CA PHE A 151 6.40 -16.47 4.92
C PHE A 151 7.78 -16.73 4.32
N PHE A 152 8.14 -18.00 4.16
CA PHE A 152 9.50 -18.47 3.82
C PHE A 152 10.57 -18.15 4.87
N GLY A 153 10.23 -18.24 6.16
CA GLY A 153 11.11 -17.98 7.31
C GLY A 153 10.68 -16.74 8.12
N PRO A 154 11.54 -16.19 9.00
CA PRO A 154 11.26 -14.97 9.76
C PRO A 154 10.79 -13.82 8.86
N PRO A 155 9.91 -12.93 9.32
CA PRO A 155 9.55 -11.71 8.61
C PRO A 155 10.80 -10.95 8.14
N LEU A 156 10.76 -10.31 6.97
CA LEU A 156 11.90 -9.52 6.49
C LEU A 156 12.27 -8.39 7.45
N ILE A 157 11.29 -7.84 8.18
CA ILE A 157 11.55 -6.86 9.25
C ILE A 157 12.44 -7.45 10.33
N ASP A 158 12.14 -8.66 10.83
CA ASP A 158 12.93 -9.33 11.87
C ASP A 158 14.33 -9.72 11.36
N ARG A 159 14.45 -10.12 10.08
CA ARG A 159 15.76 -10.35 9.45
C ARG A 159 16.57 -9.08 9.33
N GLY A 160 15.95 -7.98 8.90
CA GLY A 160 16.57 -6.66 8.81
C GLY A 160 17.06 -6.17 10.17
N PHE A 161 16.26 -6.39 11.22
CA PHE A 161 16.65 -6.07 12.59
C PHE A 161 17.90 -6.84 13.04
N ARG A 162 17.97 -8.15 12.76
CA ARG A 162 19.17 -8.94 13.03
C ARG A 162 20.37 -8.50 12.21
N PHE A 163 20.16 -8.25 10.92
CA PHE A 163 21.22 -7.84 10.01
C PHE A 163 21.88 -6.52 10.44
N THR A 164 21.10 -5.64 11.07
CA THR A 164 21.58 -4.36 11.61
C THR A 164 22.17 -4.47 13.03
N GLY A 165 22.41 -5.69 13.52
CA GLY A 165 23.06 -5.96 14.80
C GLY A 165 22.12 -6.29 15.96
N GLY A 166 20.82 -6.42 15.69
CA GLY A 166 19.82 -6.69 16.71
C GLY A 166 19.80 -8.14 17.21
N GLN A 167 19.56 -8.32 18.51
CA GLN A 167 19.60 -9.60 19.19
C GLN A 167 18.52 -9.72 20.26
N CYS A 168 18.22 -10.96 20.66
CA CYS A 168 17.35 -11.26 21.80
C CYS A 168 18.19 -11.36 23.07
N GLU A 169 17.99 -10.44 23.99
CA GLU A 169 18.60 -10.45 25.33
C GLU A 169 17.60 -11.08 26.32
N ILE A 170 17.86 -12.30 26.77
CA ILE A 170 17.03 -12.99 27.78
C ILE A 170 17.31 -12.36 29.15
N ILE A 171 16.28 -11.88 29.83
CA ILE A 171 16.43 -11.09 31.06
C ILE A 171 16.70 -11.94 32.33
N ARG A 172 16.86 -13.26 32.25
CA ARG A 172 17.07 -14.10 33.44
C ARG A 172 18.12 -15.20 33.24
N ASP A 173 19.13 -15.13 34.11
CA ASP A 173 20.24 -16.03 34.45
C ASP A 173 21.46 -16.20 33.51
N PRO A 174 22.70 -16.04 34.05
CA PRO A 174 23.95 -16.41 33.38
C PRO A 174 24.02 -17.89 32.98
N GLU A 175 23.34 -18.77 33.72
CA GLU A 175 23.28 -20.21 33.48
C GLU A 175 22.53 -20.57 32.18
N ALA A 176 21.54 -19.74 31.78
CA ALA A 176 20.85 -19.90 30.50
C ALA A 176 21.72 -19.54 29.27
N ARG A 177 22.88 -18.89 29.48
CA ARG A 177 23.86 -18.65 28.41
C ARG A 177 24.70 -19.88 28.10
N GLU A 178 24.90 -20.80 29.05
CA GLU A 178 25.62 -22.06 28.80
C GLU A 178 24.74 -23.07 28.05
N GLU A 179 23.42 -23.08 28.27
CA GLU A 179 22.47 -23.86 27.45
C GLU A 179 22.26 -23.28 26.03
N MET A 180 22.78 -22.08 25.77
CA MET A 180 22.72 -21.42 24.44
C MET A 180 23.58 -22.11 23.38
N SER A 181 24.30 -23.19 23.75
CA SER A 181 24.93 -24.14 22.82
C SER A 181 23.92 -24.90 21.95
N ASN A 182 22.64 -24.92 22.31
CA ASN A 182 21.59 -25.46 21.46
C ASN A 182 20.84 -24.31 20.78
N THR A 183 21.25 -24.01 19.55
CA THR A 183 20.59 -23.42 18.36
C THR A 183 19.06 -23.20 18.36
N ARG A 184 18.43 -22.81 19.47
CA ARG A 184 17.13 -22.13 19.48
C ARG A 184 17.43 -20.64 19.42
N GLU A 185 18.04 -20.24 18.32
CA GLU A 185 18.15 -18.85 17.97
C GLU A 185 16.75 -18.25 17.93
N TYR A 186 16.44 -17.36 18.88
CA TYR A 186 15.23 -16.54 18.81
C TYR A 186 15.42 -15.59 17.61
N ILE A 187 15.00 -16.07 16.44
CA ILE A 187 15.17 -15.42 15.14
C ILE A 187 14.10 -14.38 14.85
N THR A 188 13.12 -14.23 15.74
CA THR A 188 12.02 -13.26 15.63
C THR A 188 11.75 -12.52 16.92
N ALA A 189 11.22 -11.30 16.80
CA ALA A 189 10.81 -10.50 17.94
C ALA A 189 9.70 -11.19 18.75
N ALA A 190 8.82 -11.93 18.07
CA ALA A 190 7.74 -12.69 18.70
C ALA A 190 8.27 -13.84 19.57
N THR A 191 9.21 -14.64 19.05
CA THR A 191 9.80 -15.76 19.81
C THR A 191 10.64 -15.27 20.98
N CYS A 192 11.39 -14.17 20.80
CA CYS A 192 12.14 -13.52 21.88
C CYS A 192 11.24 -13.07 23.03
N LYS A 193 10.12 -12.40 22.71
CA LYS A 193 9.16 -11.93 23.72
C LYS A 193 8.43 -13.09 24.41
N ALA A 194 8.18 -14.19 23.70
CA ALA A 194 7.52 -15.37 24.25
C ALA A 194 8.31 -16.02 25.40
N VAL A 195 9.64 -15.91 25.38
CA VAL A 195 10.53 -16.43 26.43
C VAL A 195 10.92 -15.38 27.48
N GLY A 196 10.25 -14.22 27.48
CA GLY A 196 10.57 -13.11 28.38
C GLY A 196 11.86 -12.36 28.03
N GLY A 197 12.39 -12.56 26.83
CA GLY A 197 13.54 -11.82 26.32
C GLY A 197 13.17 -10.44 25.80
N THR A 198 14.18 -9.58 25.70
CA THR A 198 14.08 -8.24 25.10
C THR A 198 14.77 -8.17 23.76
N TRP A 199 14.05 -7.67 22.76
CA TRP A 199 14.54 -7.48 21.40
C TRP A 199 15.22 -6.11 21.29
N LYS A 200 16.55 -6.06 21.18
CA LYS A 200 17.34 -4.82 21.27
C LYS A 200 18.53 -4.81 20.30
N GLY A 201 19.07 -3.62 20.04
CA GLY A 201 20.35 -3.41 19.35
C GLY A 201 20.28 -3.28 17.83
N GLY A 202 19.13 -3.57 17.21
CA GLY A 202 18.95 -3.48 15.75
C GLY A 202 18.06 -2.32 15.34
N HIS A 203 18.02 -2.08 14.03
CA HIS A 203 17.06 -1.16 13.39
C HIS A 203 15.77 -1.90 13.06
N ASP A 204 14.66 -1.44 13.64
CA ASP A 204 13.35 -2.03 13.38
C ASP A 204 12.55 -1.17 12.39
N ILE A 205 12.02 -1.80 11.35
CA ILE A 205 11.16 -1.10 10.40
C ILE A 205 9.78 -0.99 11.05
N SER A 206 9.21 0.22 11.12
CA SER A 206 7.89 0.39 11.73
C SER A 206 6.80 -0.33 10.94
N GLY A 207 6.43 -1.53 11.40
CA GLY A 207 5.39 -2.36 10.79
C GLY A 207 4.02 -1.68 10.79
N HIS A 208 3.70 -0.87 11.80
CA HIS A 208 2.45 -0.09 11.84
C HIS A 208 2.43 1.01 10.78
N VAL A 209 3.51 1.78 10.64
CA VAL A 209 3.61 2.82 9.59
C VAL A 209 3.51 2.18 8.22
N PHE A 210 4.28 1.10 7.99
CA PHE A 210 4.22 0.32 6.76
C PHE A 210 2.79 -0.16 6.45
N LEU A 211 2.13 -0.83 7.40
CA LEU A 211 0.79 -1.40 7.24
C LEU A 211 -0.26 -0.32 6.95
N LEU A 212 -0.27 0.78 7.72
CA LEU A 212 -1.27 1.84 7.60
C LEU A 212 -1.13 2.58 6.27
N ILE A 213 0.10 2.84 5.81
CA ILE A 213 0.37 3.47 4.51
C ILE A 213 -0.01 2.50 3.39
N LEU A 214 0.46 1.25 3.44
CA LEU A 214 0.18 0.26 2.40
C LEU A 214 -1.32 0.00 2.25
N GLY A 215 -2.02 -0.22 3.36
CA GLY A 215 -3.45 -0.51 3.37
C GLY A 215 -4.29 0.68 2.92
N SER A 216 -4.04 1.88 3.43
CA SER A 216 -4.80 3.06 3.01
C SER A 216 -4.51 3.46 1.57
N SER A 217 -3.25 3.36 1.10
CA SER A 217 -2.87 3.75 -0.27
C SER A 217 -3.43 2.78 -1.33
N LEU A 218 -3.48 1.48 -1.03
CA LEU A 218 -4.20 0.49 -1.82
C LEU A 218 -5.66 0.92 -1.99
N LEU A 219 -6.35 1.26 -0.89
CA LEU A 219 -7.73 1.71 -0.97
C LEU A 219 -7.83 2.99 -1.82
N TRP A 220 -7.07 4.05 -1.49
CA TRP A 220 -7.07 5.31 -2.22
C TRP A 220 -6.90 5.09 -3.72
N LEU A 221 -5.87 4.37 -4.17
CA LEU A 221 -5.59 4.22 -5.59
C LEU A 221 -6.59 3.33 -6.35
N GLU A 222 -7.28 2.40 -5.68
CA GLU A 222 -8.33 1.60 -6.29
C GLU A 222 -9.65 2.37 -6.45
N PHE A 223 -10.03 3.19 -5.47
CA PHE A 223 -11.29 3.93 -5.53
C PHE A 223 -11.15 5.35 -6.10
N LEU A 224 -9.93 5.90 -6.20
CA LEU A 224 -9.70 7.24 -6.74
C LEU A 224 -10.29 7.46 -8.14
N PRO A 225 -10.20 6.49 -9.08
CA PRO A 225 -10.86 6.63 -10.37
C PRO A 225 -12.39 6.71 -10.26
N ALA A 226 -13.00 6.16 -9.22
CA ALA A 226 -14.44 6.29 -8.97
C ALA A 226 -14.77 7.70 -8.43
N LEU A 227 -14.01 8.19 -7.43
CA LEU A 227 -14.26 9.50 -6.82
C LEU A 227 -14.05 10.66 -7.81
N THR A 228 -12.95 10.63 -8.57
CA THR A 228 -12.64 11.67 -9.58
C THR A 228 -13.62 11.69 -10.76
N ARG A 229 -14.34 10.58 -11.01
CA ARG A 229 -15.45 10.55 -11.99
C ARG A 229 -16.66 11.35 -11.48
N VAL A 230 -16.96 11.28 -10.18
CA VAL A 230 -18.07 12.02 -9.55
C VAL A 230 -17.79 13.51 -9.53
N GLU A 231 -16.56 13.91 -9.20
CA GLU A 231 -16.19 15.32 -9.01
C GLU A 231 -15.75 16.02 -10.30
N GLY A 232 -15.64 15.32 -11.43
CA GLY A 232 -15.18 15.88 -12.70
C GLY A 232 -13.68 16.24 -12.74
N LEU A 233 -12.92 15.97 -11.67
CA LEU A 233 -11.47 16.21 -11.53
C LEU A 233 -10.63 15.11 -12.22
N ARG A 234 -10.77 14.96 -13.55
CA ARG A 234 -10.03 13.96 -14.34
C ARG A 234 -8.60 14.44 -14.65
N ASP A 235 -7.59 13.77 -14.08
CA ASP A 235 -6.20 13.88 -14.54
C ASP A 235 -5.86 12.67 -15.44
N GLY A 236 -5.41 12.91 -16.67
CA GLY A 236 -5.04 11.86 -17.61
C GLY A 236 -3.77 11.14 -17.15
N ARG A 237 -3.75 9.81 -17.23
CA ARG A 237 -2.56 9.01 -16.88
C ARG A 237 -1.73 8.75 -18.13
N LEU A 238 -0.43 8.98 -18.03
CA LEU A 238 0.51 8.67 -19.11
C LEU A 238 0.88 7.21 -19.07
N ILE A 239 0.95 6.59 -20.25
CA ILE A 239 1.37 5.21 -20.41
C ILE A 239 2.34 5.03 -21.56
N THR A 240 3.23 4.04 -21.43
CA THR A 240 4.04 3.54 -22.55
C THR A 240 3.26 2.47 -23.32
N LEU A 241 3.23 2.62 -24.64
CA LEU A 241 2.69 1.67 -25.60
C LEU A 241 3.76 0.64 -26.02
N PRO A 242 3.39 -0.50 -26.61
CA PRO A 242 4.35 -1.50 -27.09
C PRO A 242 5.34 -0.96 -28.14
N ASP A 243 4.94 0.06 -28.90
CA ASP A 243 5.79 0.75 -29.89
C ASP A 243 6.76 1.78 -29.26
N GLY A 244 6.82 1.82 -27.92
CA GLY A 244 7.66 2.75 -27.15
C GLY A 244 7.11 4.17 -27.04
N LYS A 245 5.98 4.48 -27.69
CA LYS A 245 5.38 5.81 -27.62
C LYS A 245 4.62 6.01 -26.31
N VAL A 246 4.58 7.26 -25.85
CA VAL A 246 3.81 7.64 -24.66
C VAL A 246 2.45 8.20 -25.09
N ALA A 247 1.38 7.67 -24.50
CA ALA A 247 0.02 8.12 -24.71
C ALA A 247 -0.64 8.55 -23.40
N SER A 248 -1.56 9.52 -23.47
CA SER A 248 -2.43 9.86 -22.35
C SER A 248 -3.72 9.05 -22.45
N VAL A 249 -4.02 8.30 -21.39
CA VAL A 249 -5.29 7.57 -21.25
C VAL A 249 -6.14 8.32 -20.23
N ALA A 250 -7.29 8.80 -20.70
CA ALA A 250 -8.34 9.29 -19.83
C ALA A 250 -9.13 8.10 -19.29
N VAL A 251 -9.38 8.09 -17.98
CA VAL A 251 -10.24 7.09 -17.31
C VAL A 251 -11.59 7.04 -18.02
N GLU A 252 -11.98 5.86 -18.53
CA GLU A 252 -13.12 5.67 -19.45
C GLU A 252 -14.40 6.38 -18.99
N LYS A 253 -15.10 6.98 -19.97
CA LYS A 253 -16.43 7.58 -19.81
C LYS A 253 -17.49 6.51 -20.07
N GLU A 254 -17.57 5.49 -19.23
CA GLU A 254 -18.83 4.75 -19.16
C GLU A 254 -19.85 5.62 -18.42
N LEU A 255 -20.93 5.98 -19.11
CA LEU A 255 -22.14 6.58 -18.54
C LEU A 255 -22.76 5.55 -17.58
N VAL A 256 -22.21 5.43 -16.37
CA VAL A 256 -22.81 4.58 -15.35
C VAL A 256 -24.08 5.29 -14.88
N LYS A 257 -25.20 4.64 -15.16
CA LYS A 257 -26.55 4.93 -14.65
C LYS A 257 -26.46 5.12 -13.12
N SER A 258 -27.08 6.20 -12.61
CA SER A 258 -27.32 6.52 -11.18
C SER A 258 -26.68 5.53 -10.20
N GLU A 259 -25.61 5.95 -9.50
CA GLU A 259 -25.01 5.14 -8.44
C GLU A 259 -26.10 4.69 -7.46
N GLY A 260 -26.32 3.38 -7.37
CA GLY A 260 -27.25 2.82 -6.40
C GLY A 260 -26.76 3.04 -4.97
N GLU A 261 -27.66 3.10 -4.01
CA GLU A 261 -27.36 3.35 -2.60
C GLU A 261 -26.27 2.43 -2.03
N ALA A 262 -26.25 1.16 -2.48
CA ALA A 262 -25.24 0.18 -2.08
C ALA A 262 -23.81 0.57 -2.51
N THR A 263 -23.65 1.21 -3.67
CA THR A 263 -22.34 1.69 -4.16
C THR A 263 -21.83 2.82 -3.27
N ALA A 264 -22.70 3.79 -2.97
CA ALA A 264 -22.38 4.90 -2.09
C ALA A 264 -22.02 4.44 -0.68
N ARG A 265 -22.73 3.43 -0.15
CA ARG A 265 -22.41 2.80 1.16
C ARG A 265 -21.03 2.14 1.13
N GLY A 266 -20.68 1.39 0.08
CA GLY A 266 -19.37 0.76 -0.06
C GLY A 266 -18.21 1.76 -0.12
N VAL A 267 -18.38 2.84 -0.90
CA VAL A 267 -17.39 3.94 -0.97
C VAL A 267 -17.23 4.63 0.38
N LYS A 268 -18.34 4.98 1.06
CA LYS A 268 -18.31 5.61 2.39
C LYS A 268 -17.61 4.73 3.43
N PHE A 269 -17.86 3.42 3.40
CA PHE A 269 -17.19 2.48 4.29
C PHE A 269 -15.68 2.45 4.06
N ALA A 270 -15.24 2.31 2.79
CA ALA A 270 -13.83 2.31 2.45
C ALA A 270 -13.13 3.64 2.81
N LEU A 271 -13.79 4.77 2.58
CA LEU A 271 -13.30 6.09 3.00
C LEU A 271 -13.19 6.20 4.53
N GLY A 272 -14.16 5.69 5.28
CA GLY A 272 -14.10 5.67 6.74
C GLY A 272 -12.91 4.85 7.26
N VAL A 273 -12.65 3.68 6.68
CA VAL A 273 -11.48 2.85 7.01
C VAL A 273 -10.18 3.58 6.66
N ALA A 274 -10.08 4.18 5.46
CA ALA A 274 -8.90 4.92 5.03
C ALA A 274 -8.62 6.16 5.92
N ALA A 275 -9.67 6.89 6.32
CA ALA A 275 -9.58 8.03 7.22
C ALA A 275 -9.11 7.61 8.62
N LEU A 276 -9.64 6.50 9.16
CA LEU A 276 -9.20 5.98 10.45
C LEU A 276 -7.76 5.45 10.39
N MET A 277 -7.33 4.84 9.28
CA MET A 277 -5.92 4.48 9.05
C MET A 277 -5.02 5.71 9.05
N TRP A 278 -5.44 6.78 8.37
CA TRP A 278 -4.68 8.03 8.35
C TRP A 278 -4.58 8.68 9.73
N TRP A 279 -5.69 8.71 10.49
CA TRP A 279 -5.67 9.16 11.89
C TRP A 279 -4.71 8.34 12.75
N MET A 280 -4.76 7.01 12.65
CA MET A 280 -3.87 6.14 13.42
C MET A 280 -2.41 6.25 12.95
N LEU A 281 -2.16 6.62 11.70
CA LEU A 281 -0.81 6.94 11.21
C LEU A 281 -0.27 8.20 11.90
N LEU A 282 -1.10 9.24 12.06
CA LEU A 282 -0.74 10.44 12.81
C LEU A 282 -0.43 10.11 14.28
N MET A 283 -1.27 9.30 14.93
CA MET A 283 -1.03 8.85 16.31
C MET A 283 0.25 8.02 16.42
N THR A 284 0.52 7.14 15.44
CA THR A 284 1.77 6.37 15.36
C THR A 284 2.97 7.30 15.22
N ALA A 285 2.87 8.32 14.36
CA ALA A 285 3.92 9.31 14.17
C ALA A 285 4.18 10.17 15.43
N ALA A 286 3.16 10.43 16.23
CA ALA A 286 3.25 11.26 17.43
C ALA A 286 3.82 10.55 18.68
N TYR A 287 3.57 9.24 18.84
CA TYR A 287 3.82 8.56 20.13
C TYR A 287 4.62 7.26 20.07
N PHE A 288 4.77 6.68 18.88
CA PHE A 288 5.42 5.39 18.69
C PHE A 288 6.57 5.50 17.73
N HIS A 289 7.53 4.60 17.83
CA HIS A 289 8.68 4.49 16.93
C HIS A 289 9.58 5.74 16.86
N THR A 290 10.85 5.53 16.52
CA THR A 290 11.75 6.65 16.23
C THR A 290 11.50 7.20 14.83
N TRP A 291 12.05 8.38 14.51
CA TRP A 291 11.96 8.95 13.18
C TRP A 291 12.48 8.00 12.09
N PHE A 292 13.60 7.32 12.36
CA PHE A 292 14.25 6.46 11.37
C PHE A 292 13.45 5.17 11.11
N GLU A 293 12.85 4.58 12.15
CA GLU A 293 11.93 3.43 12.03
C GLU A 293 10.69 3.78 11.21
N LYS A 294 10.13 4.99 11.39
CA LYS A 294 8.99 5.50 10.60
C LYS A 294 9.38 5.72 9.14
N PHE A 295 10.54 6.34 8.90
CA PHE A 295 11.05 6.64 7.56
C PHE A 295 11.28 5.37 6.75
N THR A 296 11.90 4.34 7.34
CA THR A 296 12.09 3.05 6.65
C THR A 296 10.76 2.33 6.40
N GLY A 297 9.80 2.40 7.32
CA GLY A 297 8.43 1.90 7.09
C GLY A 297 7.72 2.57 5.91
N LEU A 298 7.87 3.90 5.77
CA LEU A 298 7.38 4.68 4.63
C LEU A 298 8.02 4.22 3.31
N LEU A 299 9.34 4.06 3.25
CA LEU A 299 10.05 3.66 2.05
C LEU A 299 9.60 2.27 1.56
N VAL A 300 9.46 1.30 2.46
CA VAL A 300 9.01 -0.05 2.11
C VAL A 300 7.58 -0.04 1.58
N ALA A 301 6.69 0.77 2.18
CA ALA A 301 5.32 0.93 1.68
C ALA A 301 5.29 1.59 0.30
N PHE A 302 6.11 2.62 0.07
CA PHE A 302 6.19 3.33 -1.21
C PHE A 302 6.80 2.46 -2.31
N ALA A 303 7.75 1.59 -2.00
CA ALA A 303 8.27 0.62 -2.95
C ALA A 303 7.17 -0.34 -3.45
N ALA A 304 6.32 -0.83 -2.55
CA ALA A 304 5.17 -1.66 -2.91
C ALA A 304 4.17 -0.88 -3.79
N LEU A 305 3.85 0.35 -3.39
CA LEU A 305 2.94 1.23 -4.10
C LEU A 305 3.43 1.51 -5.52
N TRP A 306 4.72 1.84 -5.66
CA TRP A 306 5.38 2.09 -6.92
C TRP A 306 5.29 0.88 -7.85
N THR A 307 5.62 -0.29 -7.31
CA THR A 307 5.61 -1.56 -8.05
C THR A 307 4.21 -1.93 -8.58
N VAL A 308 3.16 -1.69 -7.79
CA VAL A 308 1.80 -2.11 -8.17
C VAL A 308 1.06 -1.08 -9.03
N TYR A 309 1.29 0.22 -8.82
CA TYR A 309 0.46 1.27 -9.43
C TYR A 309 1.16 2.18 -10.44
N PHE A 310 2.49 2.27 -10.39
CA PHE A 310 3.27 3.18 -11.24
C PHE A 310 4.14 2.42 -12.24
N LEU A 311 4.76 1.31 -11.85
CA LEU A 311 5.50 0.43 -12.76
C LEU A 311 4.66 -0.06 -13.97
N PRO A 312 3.39 -0.51 -13.82
CA PRO A 312 2.58 -0.94 -14.97
C PRO A 312 2.32 0.19 -15.99
N ARG A 313 2.49 1.46 -15.63
CA ARG A 313 2.28 2.56 -16.58
C ARG A 313 3.37 2.61 -17.64
N GLY A 314 4.62 2.39 -17.22
CA GLY A 314 5.77 2.41 -18.12
C GLY A 314 6.16 1.03 -18.65
N VAL A 315 5.79 -0.06 -17.98
CA VAL A 315 6.10 -1.43 -18.41
C VAL A 315 4.82 -2.15 -18.86
N PHE A 316 4.64 -2.27 -20.18
CA PHE A 316 3.42 -2.82 -20.77
C PHE A 316 3.16 -4.29 -20.38
N GLN A 317 4.21 -5.08 -20.17
CA GLN A 317 4.08 -6.49 -19.76
C GLN A 317 3.47 -6.61 -18.36
N VAL A 318 3.91 -5.78 -17.42
CA VAL A 318 3.34 -5.72 -16.08
C VAL A 318 1.89 -5.24 -16.13
N ARG A 319 1.59 -4.26 -17.01
CA ARG A 319 0.21 -3.79 -17.25
C ARG A 319 -0.72 -4.85 -17.81
N ALA A 320 -0.22 -5.71 -18.69
CA ALA A 320 -1.04 -6.76 -19.28
C ALA A 320 -1.61 -7.69 -18.19
N TRP A 321 -0.83 -7.92 -17.13
CA TRP A 321 -1.21 -8.74 -15.99
C TRP A 321 -1.99 -7.96 -14.91
N LEU A 322 -1.41 -6.88 -14.37
CA LEU A 322 -2.00 -6.12 -13.26
C LEU A 322 -3.09 -5.13 -13.68
N GLY A 323 -3.14 -4.75 -14.95
CA GLY A 323 -3.96 -3.63 -15.42
C GLY A 323 -3.57 -2.30 -14.79
N MET A 324 -4.50 -1.34 -14.85
CA MET A 324 -4.43 -0.10 -14.09
C MET A 324 -5.83 0.22 -13.53
N PRO A 325 -5.96 0.82 -12.35
CA PRO A 325 -7.26 1.22 -11.83
C PRO A 325 -8.00 2.15 -12.79
N GLY A 326 -9.23 1.81 -13.19
CA GLY A 326 -10.06 2.66 -14.05
C GLY A 326 -9.72 2.66 -15.55
N VAL A 327 -8.84 1.76 -16.01
CA VAL A 327 -8.51 1.49 -17.42
C VAL A 327 -8.66 0.00 -17.71
#